data_AF-A0A9N9ZYB2-F1
#
_entry.id   AF-A0A9N9ZYB2-F1
#
_cell.length_a   1.000
_cell.length_b   1.000
_cell.length_c   1.000
_cell.angle_alpha   90.00
_cell.angle_beta   90.00
_cell.angle_gamma   90.00
#
_symmetry.space_group_name_H-M   'P 1'
#
loop_
_entity.id
_entity.type
_entity.pdbx_description
1 polymer ?
#
loop_
_entity_poly.entity_id
_entity_poly.type
_entity_poly.pdbx_seq_one_letter_code
_entity_poly.pdbx_strand_id
1 'polypeptide(L)'
;MVKDNNFIVDKTPWIAEALTGPRLKLITRPRRFGKSTNLSMLEAFLTKNETLEAMNLFAGFSIQNDTKFEKIRMNHQHKYAVLHFNLSGCSSVSTALEFEDWFLRYLKRVLGRNLRQYRRFFEPREEQG
;
A
#
# COMPACT_ATOMS: atom_id res chain seq x y z
N MET A 1 -9.95 -9.69 17.38
CA MET A 1 -9.64 -9.13 18.72
C MET A 1 -10.85 -8.30 19.16
N VAL A 2 -11.32 -8.44 20.40
CA VAL A 2 -12.39 -7.58 20.94
C VAL A 2 -11.72 -6.43 21.69
N LYS A 3 -12.01 -5.20 21.28
CA LYS A 3 -11.58 -3.98 21.98
C LYS A 3 -12.81 -3.09 22.10
N ASP A 4 -13.14 -2.67 23.32
CA ASP A 4 -14.26 -1.75 23.60
C ASP A 4 -15.62 -2.21 23.02
N ASN A 5 -15.99 -3.48 23.26
CA ASN A 5 -17.22 -4.10 22.73
C ASN A 5 -17.35 -4.13 21.20
N ASN A 6 -16.28 -3.82 20.46
CA ASN A 6 -16.23 -3.93 19.00
C ASN A 6 -15.44 -5.18 18.56
N PHE A 7 -16.02 -5.94 17.63
CA PHE A 7 -15.35 -7.06 16.99
C PHE A 7 -14.40 -6.56 15.89
N ILE A 8 -13.10 -6.60 16.14
CA ILE A 8 -12.08 -6.35 15.12
C ILE A 8 -11.81 -7.67 14.39
N VAL A 9 -12.20 -7.70 13.12
CA VAL A 9 -11.87 -8.79 12.18
C VAL A 9 -10.45 -8.57 11.67
N ASP A 10 -9.56 -9.51 11.95
CA ASP A 10 -8.21 -9.50 11.39
C ASP A 10 -8.25 -9.85 9.90
N LYS A 11 -8.04 -8.85 9.05
CA LYS A 11 -7.97 -9.00 7.59
C LYS A 11 -6.54 -9.09 7.07
N THR A 12 -5.54 -9.04 7.93
CA THR A 12 -4.14 -9.06 7.51
C THR A 12 -3.69 -10.33 6.78
N PRO A 13 -4.31 -11.53 6.98
CA PRO A 13 -4.06 -12.69 6.11
C PRO A 13 -4.24 -12.42 4.62
N TRP A 14 -5.14 -11.49 4.25
CA TRP A 14 -5.40 -11.13 2.86
C TRP A 14 -4.16 -10.52 2.16
N ILE A 15 -3.20 -9.94 2.91
CA ILE A 15 -1.95 -9.41 2.33
C ILE A 15 -1.16 -10.54 1.67
N ALA A 16 -1.07 -11.71 2.33
CA ALA A 16 -0.38 -12.86 1.77
C ALA A 16 -1.12 -13.38 0.52
N GLU A 17 -2.45 -13.46 0.54
CA GLU A 17 -3.25 -13.77 -0.65
C GLU A 17 -3.01 -12.75 -1.78
N ALA A 18 -2.87 -11.47 -1.45
CA ALA A 18 -2.60 -10.39 -2.41
C ALA A 18 -1.19 -10.46 -3.01
N LEU A 19 -0.23 -11.11 -2.34
CA LEU A 19 1.16 -11.25 -2.80
C LEU A 19 1.49 -12.64 -3.40
N THR A 20 0.59 -13.62 -3.25
CA THR A 20 0.79 -15.01 -3.73
C THR A 20 -0.12 -15.38 -4.89
N GLY A 21 0.34 -16.17 -5.85
CA GLY A 21 -0.47 -16.53 -7.03
C GLY A 21 -0.20 -15.62 -8.24
N PRO A 22 -1.18 -15.40 -9.14
CA PRO A 22 -0.93 -14.79 -10.44
C PRO A 22 -0.50 -13.32 -10.34
N ARG A 23 0.31 -12.87 -11.31
CA ARG A 23 0.83 -11.49 -11.40
C ARG A 23 -0.28 -10.44 -11.50
N LEU A 24 -1.39 -10.76 -12.17
CA LEU A 24 -2.56 -9.91 -12.29
C LEU A 24 -3.67 -10.44 -11.37
N LYS A 25 -4.15 -9.59 -10.47
CA LYS A 25 -5.26 -9.90 -9.58
C LYS A 25 -6.36 -8.86 -9.75
N LEU A 26 -7.49 -9.30 -10.32
CA LEU A 26 -8.67 -8.47 -10.47
C LEU A 26 -9.67 -8.80 -9.36
N ILE A 27 -9.89 -7.84 -8.45
CA ILE A 27 -10.89 -7.99 -7.39
C ILE A 27 -12.15 -7.25 -7.84
N THR A 28 -13.02 -7.94 -8.56
CA THR A 28 -14.35 -7.44 -9.00
C THR A 28 -15.17 -6.97 -7.80
N ARG A 29 -16.15 -6.06 -7.97
CA ARG A 29 -16.82 -5.32 -6.88
C ARG A 29 -18.04 -6.02 -6.22
N PRO A 30 -17.87 -6.82 -5.15
CA PRO A 30 -18.89 -6.91 -4.12
C PRO A 30 -18.93 -5.62 -3.28
N ARG A 31 -20.13 -5.10 -3.03
CA ARG A 31 -20.36 -3.92 -2.18
C ARG A 31 -19.92 -4.21 -0.75
N ARG A 32 -19.28 -3.24 -0.06
CA ARG A 32 -18.78 -3.33 1.33
C ARG A 32 -17.68 -4.36 1.61
N PHE A 33 -17.00 -4.88 0.59
CA PHE A 33 -15.90 -5.83 0.78
C PHE A 33 -14.63 -5.23 1.43
N GLY A 34 -14.53 -3.89 1.51
CA GLY A 34 -13.37 -3.22 2.13
C GLY A 34 -12.16 -3.06 1.21
N LYS A 35 -12.38 -2.89 -0.10
CA LYS A 35 -11.31 -2.76 -1.12
C LYS A 35 -10.31 -1.65 -0.82
N SER A 36 -10.82 -0.45 -0.50
CA SER A 36 -9.95 0.69 -0.17
C SER A 36 -9.11 0.39 1.06
N THR A 37 -9.72 -0.15 2.12
CA THR A 37 -9.01 -0.58 3.32
C THR A 37 -7.95 -1.63 3.04
N ASN A 38 -8.27 -2.64 2.21
CA ASN A 38 -7.33 -3.69 1.81
C ASN A 38 -6.15 -3.12 1.01
N LEU A 39 -6.41 -2.21 0.05
CA LEU A 39 -5.35 -1.56 -0.72
C LEU A 39 -4.47 -0.68 0.18
N SER A 40 -5.05 0.10 1.09
CA SER A 40 -4.28 0.90 2.06
C SER A 40 -3.47 0.03 3.01
N MET A 41 -3.99 -1.13 3.42
CA MET A 41 -3.26 -2.10 4.23
C MET A 41 -2.07 -2.70 3.47
N LEU A 42 -2.26 -3.07 2.20
CA LEU A 42 -1.20 -3.58 1.34
C LEU A 42 -0.14 -2.51 1.06
N GLU A 43 -0.56 -1.27 0.81
CA GLU A 43 0.33 -0.12 0.65
C GLU A 43 1.18 0.08 1.91
N ALA A 44 0.58 0.09 3.10
CA ALA A 44 1.30 0.23 4.36
C ALA A 44 2.29 -0.92 4.61
N PHE A 45 1.92 -2.15 4.25
CA PHE A 45 2.78 -3.32 4.38
C PHE A 45 3.98 -3.28 3.44
N LEU A 46 3.80 -2.90 2.17
CA LEU A 46 4.86 -2.90 1.16
C LEU A 46 5.77 -1.68 1.24
N THR A 47 5.22 -0.53 1.64
CA THR A 47 5.92 0.76 1.62
C THR A 47 7.14 0.72 2.51
N LYS A 48 8.30 1.04 1.93
CA LYS A 48 9.54 1.23 2.66
C LYS A 48 9.39 2.36 3.67
N ASN A 49 9.25 1.98 4.93
CA ASN A 49 9.11 2.89 6.04
C ASN A 49 9.78 2.28 7.28
N GLU A 50 10.80 2.96 7.78
CA GLU A 50 11.64 2.51 8.90
C GLU A 50 11.20 3.13 10.24
N THR A 51 10.07 3.85 10.28
CA THR A 51 9.57 4.40 11.55
C THR A 51 9.11 3.27 12.48
N LEU A 52 9.31 3.47 13.79
CA LEU A 52 8.85 2.52 14.81
C LEU A 52 7.34 2.27 14.73
N GLU A 53 6.56 3.31 14.42
CA GLU A 53 5.12 3.21 14.21
C GLU A 53 4.77 2.27 13.06
N ALA A 54 5.47 2.38 11.92
CA ALA A 54 5.23 1.51 10.76
C ALA A 54 5.58 0.04 11.06
N MET A 55 6.70 -0.18 11.75
CA MET A 55 7.14 -1.52 12.16
C MET A 55 6.15 -2.18 13.13
N ASN A 56 5.53 -1.39 14.01
CA ASN A 56 4.55 -1.87 14.98
C ASN A 56 3.12 -1.93 14.45
N LEU A 57 2.83 -1.39 13.26
CA LEU A 57 1.47 -1.30 12.71
C LEU A 57 0.77 -2.66 12.61
N PHE A 58 1.53 -3.72 12.31
CA PHE A 58 1.02 -5.09 12.18
C PHE A 58 1.24 -5.95 13.43
N ALA A 59 1.79 -5.38 14.51
CA ALA A 59 2.03 -6.11 15.75
C ALA A 59 0.71 -6.65 16.32
N GLY A 60 0.71 -7.92 16.73
CA GLY A 60 -0.49 -8.57 17.26
C GLY A 60 -1.42 -9.18 16.22
N PHE A 61 -1.24 -8.91 14.92
CA PHE A 61 -2.06 -9.50 13.85
C PHE A 61 -1.45 -10.76 13.26
N SER A 62 -2.28 -11.56 12.58
CA SER A 62 -1.89 -12.85 12.00
C SER A 62 -0.73 -12.70 11.00
N ILE A 63 -0.75 -11.67 10.15
CA ILE A 63 0.34 -11.44 9.17
C ILE A 63 1.70 -11.30 9.84
N GLN A 64 1.78 -10.85 11.11
CA GLN A 64 3.01 -10.68 11.87
C GLN A 64 3.38 -11.90 12.70
N ASN A 65 2.39 -12.57 13.30
CA ASN A 65 2.63 -13.57 14.33
C ASN A 65 2.59 -15.02 13.83
N ASP A 66 1.95 -15.27 12.68
CA ASP A 66 1.83 -16.62 12.12
C ASP A 66 3.08 -16.96 11.27
N THR A 67 3.68 -18.13 11.54
CA THR A 67 4.88 -18.62 10.85
C THR A 67 4.61 -18.90 9.37
N LYS A 68 3.35 -19.18 8.97
CA LYS A 68 2.99 -19.41 7.57
C LYS A 68 3.25 -18.19 6.68
N PHE A 69 3.29 -16.99 7.27
CA PHE A 69 3.50 -15.73 6.57
C PHE A 69 4.94 -15.20 6.67
N GLU A 70 5.84 -15.91 7.36
CA GLU A 70 7.24 -15.49 7.57
C GLU A 70 7.93 -15.14 6.25
N LYS A 71 7.85 -16.03 5.25
CA LYS A 71 8.46 -15.79 3.93
C LYS A 71 7.91 -14.54 3.25
N ILE A 72 6.61 -14.27 3.40
CA ILE A 72 5.99 -13.08 2.81
C ILE A 72 6.50 -11.81 3.49
N ARG A 73 6.56 -11.80 4.83
CA ARG A 73 7.14 -10.68 5.58
C ARG A 73 8.59 -10.43 5.19
N MET A 74 9.42 -11.47 5.28
CA MET A 74 10.85 -11.39 4.95
C MET A 74 11.08 -10.89 3.53
N ASN A 75 10.22 -11.23 2.56
CA ASN A 75 10.43 -10.85 1.17
C ASN A 75 9.83 -9.49 0.80
N HIS A 76 8.77 -9.05 1.47
CA HIS A 76 7.96 -7.94 0.97
C HIS A 76 7.71 -6.80 1.95
N GLN A 77 7.75 -7.05 3.27
CA GLN A 77 7.39 -6.03 4.25
C GLN A 77 8.40 -4.89 4.26
N HIS A 78 7.90 -3.66 4.07
CA HIS A 78 8.66 -2.42 4.04
C HIS A 78 9.84 -2.39 3.04
N LYS A 79 9.71 -3.06 1.88
CA LYS A 79 10.82 -3.16 0.91
C LYS A 79 10.66 -2.31 -0.35
N TYR A 80 9.50 -1.72 -0.60
CA TYR A 80 9.19 -1.14 -1.90
C TYR A 80 8.89 0.36 -1.84
N ALA A 81 9.27 1.07 -2.90
CA ALA A 81 8.67 2.35 -3.22
C ALA A 81 7.30 2.08 -3.87
N VAL A 82 6.21 2.35 -3.14
CA VAL A 82 4.85 2.04 -3.57
C VAL A 82 4.21 3.28 -4.16
N LEU A 83 3.71 3.17 -5.39
CA LEU A 83 2.94 4.25 -6.04
C LEU A 83 1.45 3.94 -5.95
N HIS A 84 0.69 4.75 -5.23
CA HIS A 84 -0.75 4.66 -5.17
C HIS A 84 -1.43 5.61 -6.17
N PHE A 85 -2.21 5.04 -7.09
CA PHE A 85 -3.02 5.78 -8.06
C PHE A 85 -4.52 5.66 -7.73
N ASN A 86 -5.19 6.81 -7.66
CA ASN A 86 -6.63 6.94 -7.47
C ASN A 86 -7.23 7.70 -8.66
N LEU A 87 -8.04 7.00 -9.44
CA LEU A 87 -8.70 7.54 -10.63
C LEU A 87 -10.14 8.02 -10.37
N SER A 88 -10.60 8.06 -9.13
CA SER A 88 -11.97 8.50 -8.82
C SER A 88 -12.26 9.94 -9.27
N GLY A 89 -11.23 10.79 -9.35
CA GLY A 89 -11.32 12.17 -9.83
C GLY A 89 -11.48 12.33 -11.35
N CYS A 90 -11.39 11.23 -12.12
CA CYS A 90 -11.58 11.25 -13.58
C CYS A 90 -13.06 11.41 -13.99
N SER A 91 -14.00 11.27 -13.05
CA SER A 91 -15.44 11.29 -13.34
C SER A 91 -15.97 12.61 -13.89
N SER A 92 -15.23 13.71 -13.76
CA SER A 92 -15.58 15.04 -14.29
C SER A 92 -15.04 15.31 -15.70
N VAL A 93 -14.38 14.35 -16.32
CA VAL A 93 -13.72 14.48 -17.61
C VAL A 93 -14.65 14.00 -18.73
N SER A 94 -14.82 14.82 -19.76
CA SER A 94 -15.78 14.57 -20.85
C SER A 94 -15.10 14.21 -22.19
N THR A 95 -13.80 14.51 -22.34
CA THR A 95 -13.05 14.22 -23.57
C THR A 95 -11.72 13.52 -23.29
N ALA A 96 -11.18 12.84 -24.32
CA ALA A 96 -9.86 12.22 -24.24
C ALA A 96 -8.73 13.24 -23.96
N LEU A 97 -8.84 14.44 -24.53
CA LEU A 97 -7.86 15.51 -24.31
C LEU A 97 -7.92 16.03 -22.87
N GLU A 98 -9.12 16.22 -22.30
CA GLU A 98 -9.29 16.58 -20.90
C GLU A 98 -8.77 15.48 -19.96
N PHE A 99 -8.95 14.21 -20.35
CA PHE A 99 -8.42 13.07 -19.60
C PHE A 99 -6.91 13.12 -19.55
N GLU A 100 -6.28 13.33 -20.71
CA GLU A 100 -4.83 13.39 -20.83
C GLU A 100 -4.25 14.53 -19.98
N ASP A 101 -4.77 15.75 -20.11
CA ASP A 101 -4.31 16.90 -19.30
C ASP A 101 -4.50 16.64 -17.80
N TRP A 102 -5.68 16.15 -17.40
CA TRP A 102 -5.96 15.81 -16.00
C TRP A 102 -5.01 14.72 -15.48
N PHE A 103 -4.82 13.65 -16.26
CA PHE A 103 -4.00 12.51 -15.88
C PHE A 103 -2.53 12.89 -15.78
N LEU A 104 -2.01 13.71 -16.70
CA LEU A 104 -0.64 14.22 -16.64
C LEU A 104 -0.41 15.11 -15.42
N ARG A 105 -1.35 16.00 -15.09
CA ARG A 105 -1.29 16.81 -13.85
C ARG A 105 -1.35 15.94 -12.60
N TYR A 106 -2.22 14.93 -12.62
CA TYR A 106 -2.36 13.97 -11.54
C TYR A 106 -1.07 13.15 -11.34
N LEU A 107 -0.50 12.64 -12.42
CA LEU A 107 0.74 11.86 -12.43
C LEU A 107 1.91 12.68 -11.89
N LYS A 108 2.09 13.93 -12.37
CA LYS A 108 3.11 14.85 -11.83
C LYS A 108 2.98 15.03 -10.32
N ARG A 109 1.75 15.15 -9.81
CA ARG A 109 1.48 15.28 -8.37
C ARG A 109 1.82 14.01 -7.59
N VAL A 110 1.42 12.85 -8.08
CA VAL A 110 1.71 11.54 -7.46
C VAL A 110 3.21 11.30 -7.43
N LEU A 111 3.89 11.45 -8.56
CA LEU A 111 5.34 11.27 -8.65
C LEU A 111 6.09 12.26 -7.77
N GLY A 112 5.70 13.53 -7.76
CA GLY A 112 6.32 14.53 -6.89
C GLY A 112 6.18 14.22 -5.40
N ARG A 113 5.03 13.67 -4.96
CA ARG A 113 4.85 13.21 -3.58
C ARG A 113 5.75 12.01 -3.26
N ASN A 114 5.78 11.02 -4.15
CA ASN A 114 6.60 9.81 -3.98
C ASN A 114 8.09 10.11 -3.95
N LEU A 115 8.58 10.98 -4.83
CA LEU A 115 9.97 11.42 -4.82
C LEU A 115 10.35 12.06 -3.49
N ARG A 116 9.48 12.89 -2.89
CA ARG A 116 9.74 13.46 -1.55
C ARG A 116 9.77 12.39 -0.47
N GLN A 117 8.82 11.46 -0.49
CA GLN A 117 8.71 10.39 0.50
C GLN A 117 9.93 9.45 0.47
N TYR A 118 10.39 9.10 -0.72
CA TYR A 118 11.48 8.15 -0.91
C TYR A 118 12.83 8.80 -1.21
N ARG A 119 12.92 10.14 -1.16
CA ARG A 119 14.11 10.93 -1.50
C ARG A 119 15.37 10.38 -0.87
N ARG A 120 15.31 10.15 0.45
CA ARG A 120 16.41 9.60 1.28
C ARG A 120 16.91 8.21 0.85
N PHE A 121 16.14 7.48 0.05
CA PHE A 121 16.52 6.16 -0.45
C PHE A 121 17.17 6.22 -1.84
N PHE A 122 17.08 7.37 -2.52
CA PHE A 122 17.67 7.60 -3.85
C PHE A 122 18.88 8.55 -3.81
N GLU A 123 19.05 9.34 -2.74
CA GLU A 123 20.25 10.15 -2.53
C GLU A 123 21.39 9.29 -1.96
N PRO A 124 22.64 9.46 -2.44
CA PRO A 124 23.79 8.78 -1.86
C PRO A 124 23.88 9.11 -0.37
N ARG A 125 24.15 8.12 0.49
CA ARG A 125 24.48 8.41 1.89
C ARG A 125 25.83 9.10 1.89
N GLU A 126 25.92 10.30 2.44
CA GLU A 126 27.22 10.87 2.79
C GLU A 126 27.88 9.90 3.77
N GLU A 127 28.93 9.23 3.31
CA GLU A 127 29.79 8.41 4.15
C GLU A 127 30.41 9.35 5.19
N GLN A 128 29.97 9.26 6.44
CA GLN A 128 30.63 9.91 7.55
C GLN A 128 32.02 9.28 7.67
N GLY A 129 33.03 10.03 7.25
CA GLY A 129 34.45 9.72 7.44
C GLY A 129 34.90 9.86 8.89
#